data_AF-A0A9E0G5L8-F1
#
_entry.id   AF-A0A9E0G5L8-F1
#
_cell.length_a   1.000
_cell.length_b   1.000
_cell.length_c   1.000
_cell.angle_alpha   90.00
_cell.angle_beta   90.00
_cell.angle_gamma   90.00
#
_symmetry.space_group_name_H-M   'P 1'
#
loop_
_entity.id
_entity.type
_entity.pdbx_description
1 polymer ?
#
loop_
_entity_poly.entity_id
_entity_poly.type
_entity_poly.pdbx_seq_one_letter_code
_entity_poly.pdbx_strand_id
1 'polypeptide(L)' 'MKTFIYSFFITLMLLFSASVFSQPGNPPPPPNGGNAPGPGNTPVGGGAPIGSGIAVLLCLSAAYGGKKVYKLYKNKD' A
#
# COMPACT_ATOMS: atom_id res chain seq x y z
N MET A 1 -24.35 -18.61 2.44
CA MET A 1 -24.38 -17.39 3.29
C MET A 1 -22.99 -16.97 3.74
N LYS A 2 -22.23 -17.84 4.42
CA LYS A 2 -20.86 -17.53 4.91
C LYS A 2 -19.89 -17.11 3.79
N THR A 3 -19.93 -17.83 2.65
CA THR A 3 -19.16 -17.50 1.44
C THR A 3 -19.52 -16.15 0.81
N PHE A 4 -20.80 -15.77 0.92
CA PHE A 4 -21.29 -14.47 0.46
C PHE A 4 -20.79 -13.33 1.37
N ILE A 5 -20.77 -13.57 2.69
CA ILE A 5 -20.21 -12.67 3.69
C ILE A 5 -18.70 -12.46 3.46
N TYR A 6 -17.94 -13.53 3.21
CA TYR A 6 -16.50 -13.42 2.92
C TYR A 6 -16.23 -12.67 1.62
N SER A 7 -17.00 -12.95 0.56
CA SER A 7 -16.87 -12.25 -0.72
C SER A 7 -17.18 -10.74 -0.60
N PHE A 8 -18.21 -10.38 0.16
CA PHE A 8 -18.55 -9.00 0.46
C PHE A 8 -17.43 -8.29 1.22
N PHE A 9 -16.86 -8.95 2.23
CA PHE A 9 -15.77 -8.38 3.05
C PHE A 9 -14.49 -8.17 2.23
N ILE A 10 -14.15 -9.10 1.35
CA ILE A 10 -12.99 -8.99 0.44
C ILE A 10 -13.19 -7.82 -0.54
N THR A 11 -14.39 -7.71 -1.12
CA THR A 11 -14.72 -6.61 -2.05
C THR A 11 -14.62 -5.25 -1.35
N LEU A 12 -15.09 -5.15 -0.11
CA LEU A 12 -15.00 -3.92 0.69
C LEU A 12 -13.54 -3.53 1.00
N MET A 13 -12.67 -4.49 1.32
CA MET A 13 -11.24 -4.22 1.54
C MET A 13 -10.52 -3.73 0.28
N LEU A 14 -10.88 -4.27 -0.90
CA LEU A 14 -10.31 -3.85 -2.18
C LEU A 14 -10.72 -2.41 -2.53
N LEU A 15 -11.98 -2.05 -2.30
CA LEU A 15 -12.48 -0.68 -2.53
C LEU A 15 -11.85 0.33 -1.57
N PHE A 16 -11.67 -0.04 -0.30
CA PHE A 16 -10.98 0.80 0.68
C PHE A 16 -9.52 1.07 0.29
N SER A 17 -8.81 0.06 -0.20
CA SER A 17 -7.42 0.21 -0.68
C SER A 17 -7.29 1.19 -1.84
N ALA A 18 -8.28 1.26 -2.74
CA ALA A 18 -8.29 2.22 -3.85
C ALA A 18 -8.41 3.68 -3.38
N SER A 19 -9.11 3.94 -2.27
CA SER A 19 -9.32 5.28 -1.72
C SER A 19 -8.10 5.88 -1.02
N VAL A 20 -7.15 5.04 -0.57
CA VAL A 20 -5.92 5.50 0.10
C VAL A 20 -4.94 6.16 -0.89
N PHE A 21 -5.07 5.90 -2.19
CA PHE A 21 -4.21 6.47 -3.23
C PHE A 21 -4.71 7.81 -3.80
N SER A 22 -5.96 8.22 -3.52
CA SER A 22 -6.46 9.53 -3.92
C SER A 22 -6.10 10.57 -2.86
N GLN A 23 -4.87 11.10 -2.92
CA GLN A 23 -4.51 12.28 -2.15
C GLN A 23 -5.19 13.50 -2.82
N PRO A 24 -6.13 14.21 -2.16
CA PRO A 24 -6.53 15.54 -2.62
C PRO A 24 -5.43 16.51 -2.17
N GLY A 25 -4.24 16.37 -2.75
CA GLY A 25 -3.23 17.41 -2.62
C GLY A 25 -3.73 18.60 -3.41
N ASN A 26 -4.00 19.73 -2.74
CA ASN A 26 -3.95 21.00 -3.45
C ASN A 26 -2.63 20.98 -4.22
N PRO A 27 -2.64 21.21 -5.55
CA PRO A 27 -1.41 21.20 -6.31
C PRO A 27 -0.45 22.16 -5.61
N PRO A 28 0.81 21.73 -5.34
CA PRO A 28 1.80 22.65 -4.82
C PRO A 28 1.80 23.89 -5.72
N PRO A 29 1.94 25.11 -5.17
CA PRO A 29 1.99 26.31 -5.99
C PRO A 29 3.01 26.07 -7.12
N PRO A 30 2.66 26.37 -8.39
CA PRO A 30 3.48 26.02 -9.52
C PRO A 30 4.94 26.44 -9.28
N PRO A 31 5.94 25.56 -9.47
CA PRO A 31 7.34 25.91 -9.24
C PRO A 31 7.88 27.01 -10.16
N ASN A 32 7.08 27.47 -11.13
CA ASN A 32 7.44 28.56 -12.02
C ASN A 32 6.14 29.11 -12.59
N GLY A 33 5.93 30.44 -12.51
CA GLY A 33 4.70 31.09 -12.94
C GLY A 33 4.15 30.52 -14.26
N GLY A 34 2.96 29.92 -14.19
CA GLY A 34 2.01 29.81 -15.31
C GLY A 34 2.35 28.93 -16.51
N ASN A 35 3.17 27.87 -16.42
CA ASN A 35 3.37 26.97 -17.56
C ASN A 35 2.90 25.53 -17.28
N ALA A 36 2.12 24.98 -18.22
CA ALA A 36 1.57 23.63 -18.17
C ALA A 36 2.66 22.54 -18.10
N PRO A 37 2.37 21.34 -17.56
CA PRO A 37 3.34 20.25 -17.49
C PRO A 37 3.80 19.83 -18.89
N GLY A 38 5.04 20.17 -19.25
CA GLY A 38 5.69 19.71 -20.47
C GLY A 38 6.44 18.39 -20.26
N PRO A 39 6.89 17.71 -21.33
CA PRO A 39 7.60 16.42 -21.31
C PRO A 39 8.97 16.43 -20.59
N GLY A 40 9.31 17.51 -19.87
CA GLY A 40 10.49 17.65 -19.00
C GLY A 40 10.18 18.14 -17.58
N ASN A 41 8.91 18.29 -17.18
CA ASN A 41 8.57 18.70 -15.82
C ASN A 41 8.55 17.50 -14.88
N THR A 42 9.12 17.65 -13.69
CA THR A 42 9.06 16.66 -12.61
C THR A 42 7.58 16.31 -12.33
N PRO A 43 7.20 15.03 -12.29
CA PRO A 43 5.83 14.63 -12.01
C PRO A 43 5.31 15.31 -10.74
N VAL A 44 4.21 16.06 -10.87
CA VAL A 44 3.48 16.62 -9.73
C VAL A 44 2.78 15.46 -9.02
N GLY A 45 3.44 14.93 -7.99
CA GLY A 45 2.98 13.78 -7.21
C GLY A 45 4.09 12.74 -7.05
N GLY A 46 4.90 12.89 -6.00
CA GLY A 46 6.05 12.01 -5.72
C GLY A 46 6.22 11.69 -4.23
N GLY A 47 5.14 11.73 -3.45
CA GLY A 47 5.20 11.74 -1.98
C GLY A 47 4.77 10.46 -1.28
N ALA A 48 4.18 9.46 -1.97
CA ALA A 48 3.80 8.21 -1.33
C ALA A 48 5.06 7.34 -1.14
N PRO A 49 5.54 7.08 0.09
CA PRO A 49 6.79 6.36 0.30
C PRO A 49 6.56 4.87 0.01
N ILE A 50 6.74 4.46 -1.25
CA ILE A 50 6.69 3.05 -1.66
C ILE A 50 7.72 2.22 -0.87
N GLY A 51 8.86 2.83 -0.50
CA GLY A 51 9.91 2.19 0.28
C GLY A 51 9.48 1.76 1.69
N SER A 52 8.63 2.54 2.38
CA SER A 52 8.15 2.15 3.72
C SER A 52 7.13 1.02 3.65
N GLY A 53 6.30 0.98 2.61
CA GLY A 53 5.33 -0.11 2.39
C GLY A 53 6.02 -1.46 2.20
N ILE A 54 7.07 -1.53 1.38
CA ILE A 54 7.84 -2.77 1.15
C ILE A 54 8.52 -3.23 2.46
N ALA A 55 9.10 -2.31 3.22
CA ALA A 55 9.74 -2.64 4.50
C ALA A 55 8.74 -3.27 5.50
N VAL A 56 7.52 -2.73 5.59
CA VAL A 56 6.45 -3.28 6.45
C VAL A 56 6.00 -4.65 5.95
N LEU A 57 5.79 -4.82 4.64
CA LEU A 57 5.39 -6.11 4.07
C LEU A 57 6.44 -7.21 4.31
N LEU A 58 7.72 -6.90 4.12
CA LEU A 58 8.82 -7.82 4.38
C LEU A 58 8.91 -8.19 5.86
N CYS A 59 8.81 -7.21 6.75
CA CYS A 59 8.83 -7.43 8.20
C CYS A 59 7.67 -8.35 8.63
N LEU A 60 6.46 -8.09 8.15
CA LEU A 60 5.28 -8.89 8.50
C LEU A 60 5.37 -10.31 7.93
N SER A 61 5.89 -10.45 6.70
CA SER A 61 6.11 -11.76 6.05
C SER A 61 7.14 -12.59 6.82
N ALA A 62 8.24 -11.98 7.24
CA ALA A 62 9.28 -12.63 8.04
C ALA A 62 8.76 -13.02 9.43
N ALA A 63 8.02 -12.14 10.10
CA ALA A 63 7.44 -12.43 11.41
C ALA A 63 6.43 -13.58 11.35
N TYR A 64 5.51 -13.59 10.38
CA TYR A 64 4.53 -14.65 10.23
C TYR A 64 5.18 -15.98 9.78
N GLY A 65 6.04 -15.93 8.76
CA GLY A 65 6.77 -17.09 8.26
C GLY A 65 7.64 -17.73 9.35
N GLY A 66 8.43 -16.92 10.05
CA GLY A 66 9.28 -17.36 11.15
C GLY A 66 8.49 -18.00 12.29
N LYS A 67 7.39 -17.38 12.74
CA LYS A 67 6.52 -17.96 13.79
C LYS A 67 5.95 -19.32 13.39
N LYS A 68 5.58 -19.50 12.11
CA LYS A 68 5.02 -20.76 11.61
C LYS A 68 6.08 -21.86 11.57
N VAL A 69 7.27 -21.57 11.07
CA VAL A 69 8.40 -22.52 11.04
C VAL A 69 8.83 -22.90 12.46
N TYR A 70 8.93 -21.93 13.37
CA TYR A 70 9.27 -22.18 14.77
C TYR A 70 8.28 -23.14 15.45
N LYS A 71 6.97 -22.93 15.26
CA LYS A 71 5.95 -23.85 15.81
C LYS A 71 6.04 -25.26 15.21
N LEU A 72 6.30 -25.38 13.91
CA LEU A 72 6.45 -26.68 13.26
C LEU A 72 7.67 -27.45 13.76
N TYR A 73 8.76 -26.75 14.06
CA TYR A 73 9.95 -27.35 14.65
C TYR A 73 9.69 -27.76 16.10
N LYS A 74 9.12 -26.86 16.90
CA LYS A 74 8.86 -27.09 18.33
C LYS A 74 7.79 -28.14 18.63
N ASN A 75 6.84 -28.37 17.73
CA ASN A 75 5.83 -29.43 17.88
C ASN A 75 6.28 -30.79 17.33
N LYS A 76 7.52 -30.88 16.84
CA LYS A 76 8.11 -32.11 16.31
C LYS A 76 8.99 -32.83 17.34
N ASP A 77 9.24 -32.17 18.48
CA ASP A 77 9.78 -32.71 19.73
C ASP A 77 8.63 -32.90 20.74
#